data_AF-A0A8X8W6P3-F1
#
_entry.id   AF-A0A8X8W6P3-F1
#
_cell.length_a   1.000
_cell.length_b   1.000
_cell.length_c   1.000
_cell.angle_alpha   90.00
_cell.angle_beta   90.00
_cell.angle_gamma   90.00
#
_symmetry.space_group_name_H-M   'P 1'
#
loop_
_entity.id
_entity.type
_entity.pdbx_description
1 polymer ?
#
loop_
_entity_poly.entity_id
_entity_poly.type
_entity_poly.pdbx_seq_one_letter_code
_entity_poly.pdbx_strand_id
1 'polypeptide(L)'
;MSNQNTRRKKHKLTPESQFRCTLDQCSKSKELSAAITLYESSSNPTLTLNNLNSLLYICSEALSNSNTRQSADFGFKLFHNHSNENLKPNEATLTAVARLAAANGDGDYAFDLAKSVTKQCAAPKLRTFTPALNCFCGAGAADRAYEVEEHVVSEGPQMERALPAVNS
;
A
#
# COMPACT_ATOMS: atom_id res chain seq x y z
N MET A 1 46.85 -18.86 -24.59
CA MET A 1 46.12 -17.60 -24.30
C MET A 1 45.17 -17.33 -25.46
N SER A 2 43.86 -17.48 -25.27
CA SER A 2 42.84 -16.90 -26.15
C SER A 2 41.63 -16.51 -25.32
N ASN A 3 41.51 -15.21 -25.10
CA ASN A 3 40.56 -14.55 -24.23
C ASN A 3 39.29 -14.25 -25.05
N GLN A 4 38.22 -15.06 -24.91
CA GLN A 4 36.92 -14.74 -25.52
C GLN A 4 36.11 -13.88 -24.56
N ASN A 5 36.33 -12.57 -24.67
CA ASN A 5 35.57 -11.55 -23.96
C ASN A 5 34.22 -11.36 -24.68
N THR A 6 33.18 -12.09 -24.25
CA THR A 6 31.81 -11.91 -24.75
C THR A 6 31.27 -10.58 -24.25
N ARG A 7 31.40 -9.54 -25.08
CA ARG A 7 30.70 -8.25 -24.92
C ARG A 7 29.19 -8.51 -24.94
N ARG A 8 28.59 -8.68 -23.75
CA ARG A 8 27.14 -8.61 -23.56
C ARG A 8 26.68 -7.22 -24.00
N LYS A 9 26.04 -7.13 -25.17
CA LYS A 9 25.37 -5.91 -25.63
C LYS A 9 24.31 -5.55 -24.59
N LYS A 10 24.54 -4.51 -23.79
CA LYS A 10 23.51 -3.89 -22.94
C LYS A 10 22.43 -3.35 -23.87
N HIS A 11 21.34 -4.11 -24.03
CA HIS A 11 20.15 -3.61 -24.69
C HIS A 11 19.70 -2.35 -23.94
N LYS A 12 19.67 -1.18 -24.59
CA LYS A 12 19.12 0.04 -23.98
C LYS A 12 17.64 -0.24 -23.68
N LEU A 13 17.29 -0.30 -22.40
CA LEU A 13 15.91 -0.44 -21.95
C LEU A 13 15.16 0.86 -22.31
N THR A 14 13.86 0.75 -22.58
CA THR A 14 13.01 1.94 -22.71
C THR A 14 12.91 2.67 -21.36
N PRO A 15 12.65 3.99 -21.33
CA PRO A 15 12.47 4.72 -20.07
C PRO A 15 11.44 4.06 -19.13
N GLU A 16 10.32 3.59 -19.69
CA GLU A 16 9.29 2.82 -19.01
C GLU A 16 9.84 1.53 -18.37
N SER A 17 10.60 0.74 -19.14
CA SER A 17 11.15 -0.52 -18.66
C SER A 17 12.27 -0.30 -17.63
N GLN A 18 12.99 0.81 -17.74
CA GLN A 18 14.00 1.21 -16.78
C GLN A 18 13.35 1.64 -15.47
N PHE A 19 12.31 2.48 -15.53
CA PHE A 19 11.50 2.88 -14.37
C PHE A 19 10.96 1.65 -13.63
N ARG A 20 10.32 0.72 -14.35
CA ARG A 20 9.79 -0.51 -13.75
C ARG A 20 10.87 -1.36 -13.09
N CYS A 21 12.02 -1.54 -13.77
CA CYS A 21 13.14 -2.31 -13.22
C CYS A 21 13.68 -1.70 -11.93
N THR A 22 13.86 -0.37 -11.91
CA THR A 22 14.34 0.34 -10.72
C THR A 22 13.31 0.30 -9.60
N LEU A 23 12.01 0.45 -9.90
CA LEU A 23 10.94 0.35 -8.90
C LEU A 23 10.89 -1.04 -8.26
N ASP A 24 11.00 -2.11 -9.05
CA ASP A 24 11.06 -3.48 -8.52
C ASP A 24 12.26 -3.68 -7.59
N GLN A 25 13.40 -3.05 -7.90
CA GLN A 25 14.57 -3.07 -7.04
C GLN A 25 14.30 -2.33 -5.73
N CYS A 26 13.72 -1.12 -5.78
CA CYS A 26 13.34 -0.35 -4.59
C CYS A 26 12.35 -1.10 -3.70
N SER A 27 11.40 -1.84 -4.30
CA SER A 27 10.43 -2.65 -3.55
C SER A 27 11.10 -3.79 -2.79
N LYS A 28 12.14 -4.41 -3.37
CA LYS A 28 12.88 -5.50 -2.73
C LYS A 28 13.81 -4.99 -1.63
N SER A 29 14.45 -3.83 -1.84
CA SER A 29 15.36 -3.22 -0.88
C SER A 29 14.64 -2.36 0.17
N LYS A 30 13.34 -2.10 0.01
CA LYS A 30 12.52 -1.22 0.88
C LYS A 30 13.08 0.20 1.01
N GLU A 31 13.71 0.69 -0.07
CA GLU A 31 14.38 1.99 -0.10
C GLU A 31 13.40 3.11 -0.47
N LEU A 32 12.80 3.74 0.54
CA LEU A 32 11.81 4.82 0.36
C LEU A 32 12.39 6.02 -0.41
N SER A 33 13.56 6.51 -0.01
CA SER A 33 14.17 7.71 -0.61
C SER A 33 14.48 7.53 -2.10
N ALA A 34 14.93 6.33 -2.49
CA ALA A 34 15.18 6.00 -3.88
C ALA A 34 13.88 5.92 -4.71
N ALA A 35 12.82 5.36 -4.13
CA ALA A 35 11.51 5.29 -4.78
C ALA A 35 10.89 6.69 -4.99
N ILE A 36 10.99 7.58 -3.98
CA ILE A 36 10.55 8.97 -4.09
C ILE A 36 11.31 9.68 -5.21
N THR A 37 12.65 9.61 -5.18
CA THR A 37 13.50 10.26 -6.18
C THR A 37 13.19 9.78 -7.59
N LEU A 38 12.98 8.47 -7.77
CA LEU A 38 12.62 7.87 -9.06
C LEU A 38 11.28 8.43 -9.58
N TYR A 39 10.28 8.51 -8.70
CA TYR A 39 8.96 9.02 -9.06
C TYR A 39 9.01 10.52 -9.40
N GLU A 40 9.67 11.34 -8.58
CA GLU A 40 9.73 12.79 -8.78
C GLU A 40 10.62 13.21 -9.96
N SER A 41 11.64 12.41 -10.29
CA SER A 41 12.46 12.62 -11.48
C SER A 41 11.72 12.29 -12.78
N SER A 42 10.60 11.57 -12.69
CA SER A 42 9.76 11.23 -13.84
C SER A 42 8.72 12.33 -14.02
N SER A 43 8.74 13.04 -15.16
CA SER A 43 7.70 14.04 -15.45
C SER A 43 6.37 13.34 -15.76
N ASN A 44 5.45 13.30 -14.79
CA ASN A 44 4.13 12.67 -14.88
C ASN A 44 4.18 11.24 -15.45
N PRO A 45 4.79 10.28 -14.73
CA PRO A 45 4.87 8.92 -15.22
C PRO A 45 3.47 8.34 -15.38
N THR A 46 3.19 7.74 -16.53
CA THR A 46 2.02 6.88 -16.68
C THR A 46 2.24 5.66 -15.80
N LEU A 47 1.51 5.56 -14.69
CA LEU A 47 1.60 4.41 -13.80
C LEU A 47 0.61 3.33 -14.22
N THR A 48 1.01 2.07 -14.07
CA THR A 48 0.07 0.96 -13.99
C THR A 48 -0.37 0.76 -12.54
N LEU A 49 -1.50 0.09 -12.30
CA LEU A 49 -1.96 -0.26 -10.95
C LEU A 49 -0.90 -1.05 -10.18
N ASN A 50 -0.13 -1.89 -10.86
CA ASN A 50 0.96 -2.62 -10.26
C ASN A 50 2.07 -1.69 -9.75
N ASN A 51 2.46 -0.68 -10.55
CA ASN A 51 3.47 0.30 -10.12
C ASN A 51 2.99 1.11 -8.93
N LEU A 52 1.73 1.55 -8.94
CA LEU A 52 1.12 2.27 -7.81
C LEU A 52 1.14 1.41 -6.54
N ASN A 53 0.74 0.14 -6.63
CA ASN A 53 0.74 -0.78 -5.50
C ASN A 53 2.14 -1.04 -4.96
N SER A 54 3.16 -1.19 -5.81
CA SER A 54 4.55 -1.34 -5.39
C SER A 54 5.05 -0.11 -4.63
N LEU A 55 4.76 1.10 -5.13
CA LEU A 55 5.14 2.34 -4.46
C LEU A 55 4.45 2.49 -3.09
N LEU A 56 3.13 2.25 -3.04
CA LEU A 56 2.37 2.30 -1.78
C LEU A 56 2.83 1.23 -0.77
N TYR A 57 3.23 0.05 -1.24
CA TYR A 57 3.82 -0.98 -0.39
C TYR A 57 5.15 -0.51 0.22
N ILE A 58 6.04 0.08 -0.57
CA ILE A 58 7.30 0.66 -0.07
C ILE A 58 7.01 1.70 1.02
N CYS A 59 6.03 2.59 0.79
CA CYS A 59 5.62 3.57 1.79
C CYS A 59 5.14 2.87 3.06
N SER A 60 4.22 1.91 2.91
CA SER A 60 3.62 1.21 4.02
C SER A 60 4.61 0.39 4.85
N GLU A 61 5.69 -0.11 4.26
CA GLU A 61 6.77 -0.82 4.97
C GLU A 61 7.74 0.14 5.66
N ALA A 62 7.97 1.32 5.08
CA ALA A 62 8.81 2.36 5.68
C ALA A 62 8.22 2.94 6.97
N LEU A 63 6.93 2.69 7.26
CA LEU A 63 6.28 3.05 8.53
C LEU A 63 6.94 2.42 9.76
N SER A 64 7.57 1.24 9.60
CA SER A 64 8.32 0.57 10.66
C SER A 64 9.64 1.29 11.02
N ASN A 65 10.04 2.28 10.22
CA ASN A 65 11.24 3.09 10.41
C ASN A 65 10.83 4.52 10.82
N SER A 66 11.75 5.33 11.36
CA SER A 66 11.50 6.70 11.84
C SER A 66 11.03 7.73 10.77
N ASN A 67 10.80 7.30 9.52
CA ASN A 67 10.38 8.14 8.39
C ASN A 67 8.86 8.11 8.14
N THR A 68 8.07 7.80 9.16
CA THR A 68 6.61 7.61 9.08
C THR A 68 5.89 8.75 8.36
N ARG A 69 6.23 10.00 8.68
CA ARG A 69 5.56 11.19 8.11
C ARG A 69 5.83 11.36 6.61
N GLN A 70 7.11 11.33 6.22
CA GLN A 70 7.50 11.44 4.80
C GLN A 70 6.86 10.32 3.97
N SER A 71 6.83 9.11 4.51
CA SER A 71 6.21 7.96 3.86
C SER A 71 4.70 8.14 3.65
N ALA A 72 3.99 8.60 4.68
CA ALA A 72 2.56 8.88 4.62
C ALA A 72 2.26 9.99 3.59
N ASP A 73 2.96 11.12 3.67
CA ASP A 73 2.79 12.26 2.76
C ASP A 73 2.99 11.84 1.29
N PHE A 74 4.05 11.08 1.01
CA PHE A 74 4.32 10.59 -0.34
C PHE A 74 3.27 9.58 -0.82
N GLY A 75 2.87 8.64 0.04
CA GLY A 75 1.85 7.66 -0.32
C GLY A 75 0.48 8.29 -0.58
N PHE A 76 0.07 9.30 0.19
CA PHE A 76 -1.15 10.05 -0.08
C PHE A 76 -1.08 10.84 -1.39
N LYS A 77 0.06 11.50 -1.65
CA LYS A 77 0.30 12.19 -2.93
C LYS A 77 0.17 11.22 -4.12
N LEU A 78 0.75 10.02 -4.02
CA LEU A 78 0.61 8.99 -5.05
C LEU A 78 -0.83 8.55 -5.24
N PHE A 79 -1.52 8.23 -4.15
CA PHE A 79 -2.91 7.79 -4.23
C PHE A 79 -3.81 8.86 -4.83
N HIS A 80 -3.69 10.13 -4.42
CA HIS A 80 -4.49 11.22 -4.97
C HIS A 80 -4.22 11.46 -6.46
N ASN A 81 -2.95 11.47 -6.87
CA ASN A 81 -2.58 11.77 -8.26
C ASN A 81 -2.96 10.66 -9.23
N HIS A 82 -3.01 9.41 -8.77
CA HIS A 82 -3.17 8.24 -9.64
C HIS A 82 -4.46 7.45 -9.40
N SER A 83 -5.27 7.77 -8.38
CA SER A 83 -6.58 7.15 -8.20
C SER A 83 -7.63 7.91 -9.00
N ASN A 84 -7.64 7.68 -10.30
CA ASN A 84 -8.67 8.14 -11.24
C ASN A 84 -9.34 6.93 -11.93
N GLU A 85 -10.33 7.17 -12.78
CA GLU A 85 -11.10 6.09 -13.43
C GLU A 85 -10.24 5.07 -14.20
N ASN A 86 -9.05 5.47 -14.67
CA ASN A 86 -8.15 4.58 -15.42
C ASN A 86 -7.35 3.62 -14.52
N LEU A 87 -7.21 3.95 -13.24
CA LEU A 87 -6.45 3.17 -12.25
C LEU A 87 -7.33 2.92 -11.02
N LYS A 88 -8.37 2.10 -11.23
CA LYS A 88 -9.31 1.71 -10.18
C LYS A 88 -8.57 1.03 -9.01
N PRO A 89 -8.52 1.64 -7.81
CA PRO A 89 -7.87 1.05 -6.65
C PRO A 89 -8.44 -0.33 -6.31
N ASN A 90 -7.58 -1.25 -5.89
CA ASN A 90 -8.00 -2.57 -5.43
C ASN A 90 -7.77 -2.71 -3.91
N GLU A 91 -8.12 -3.88 -3.34
CA GLU A 91 -7.93 -4.19 -1.91
C GLU A 91 -6.51 -3.84 -1.43
N ALA A 92 -5.48 -4.17 -2.21
CA ALA A 92 -4.09 -3.92 -1.83
C ALA A 92 -3.77 -2.42 -1.80
N THR A 93 -4.24 -1.66 -2.80
CA THR A 93 -4.08 -0.20 -2.85
C THR A 93 -4.70 0.44 -1.61
N LEU A 94 -5.98 0.15 -1.35
CA LEU A 94 -6.75 0.77 -0.27
C LEU A 94 -6.22 0.37 1.11
N THR A 95 -5.83 -0.90 1.30
CA THR A 95 -5.22 -1.37 2.55
C THR A 95 -3.88 -0.69 2.83
N ALA A 96 -3.06 -0.49 1.79
CA ALA A 96 -1.78 0.21 1.95
C ALA A 96 -2.00 1.67 2.37
N VAL A 97 -2.97 2.37 1.77
CA VAL A 97 -3.31 3.75 2.16
C VAL A 97 -3.91 3.81 3.56
N ALA A 98 -4.74 2.83 3.95
CA ALA A 98 -5.27 2.74 5.31
C ALA A 98 -4.15 2.56 6.36
N ARG A 99 -3.11 1.78 6.05
CA ARG A 99 -1.90 1.67 6.90
C ARG A 99 -1.18 3.01 7.05
N LEU A 100 -1.06 3.78 5.98
CA LEU A 100 -0.44 5.12 6.01
C LEU A 100 -1.26 6.11 6.86
N ALA A 101 -2.59 6.10 6.72
CA ALA A 101 -3.51 6.91 7.53
C ALA A 101 -3.40 6.59 9.02
N ALA A 102 -3.52 5.31 9.38
CA ALA A 102 -3.39 4.86 10.75
C ALA A 102 -2.04 5.24 11.37
N ALA A 103 -0.93 5.08 10.63
CA ALA A 103 0.39 5.45 11.14
C ALA A 103 0.62 6.96 11.27
N ASN A 104 -0.16 7.77 10.55
CA ASN A 104 -0.21 9.22 10.73
C ASN A 104 -1.22 9.66 11.81
N GLY A 105 -1.84 8.71 12.52
CA GLY A 105 -2.82 8.95 13.58
C GLY A 105 -4.24 9.21 13.10
N ASP A 106 -4.51 9.04 11.79
CA ASP A 106 -5.84 9.23 11.21
C ASP A 106 -6.59 7.91 11.11
N GLY A 107 -7.15 7.48 12.25
CA GLY A 107 -7.92 6.24 12.35
C GLY A 107 -9.25 6.29 11.62
N ASP A 108 -9.88 7.47 11.54
CA ASP A 108 -11.17 7.66 10.87
C ASP A 108 -11.03 7.47 9.37
N TYR A 109 -10.04 8.11 8.75
CA TYR A 109 -9.76 7.92 7.33
C TYR A 109 -9.32 6.48 7.02
N ALA A 110 -8.54 5.85 7.91
CA ALA A 110 -8.19 4.44 7.78
C ALA A 110 -9.43 3.53 7.78
N PHE A 111 -10.43 3.83 8.62
CA PHE A 111 -11.68 3.08 8.69
C PHE A 111 -12.56 3.31 7.46
N ASP A 112 -12.65 4.55 6.97
CA ASP A 112 -13.39 4.86 5.73
C ASP A 112 -12.82 4.14 4.51
N LEU A 113 -11.49 4.07 4.40
CA LEU A 113 -10.83 3.29 3.36
C LEU A 113 -11.14 1.79 3.49
N ALA A 114 -11.16 1.24 4.71
CA ALA A 114 -11.51 -0.16 4.93
C ALA A 114 -12.98 -0.46 4.54
N LYS A 115 -13.93 0.42 4.89
CA LYS A 115 -15.32 0.35 4.42
C LYS A 115 -15.43 0.49 2.90
N SER A 116 -14.54 1.24 2.25
CA SER A 116 -14.54 1.36 0.79
C SER A 116 -14.10 0.05 0.10
N VAL A 117 -13.27 -0.77 0.76
CA VAL A 117 -12.87 -2.10 0.27
C VAL A 117 -14.08 -3.03 0.27
N THR A 118 -14.91 -3.02 1.32
CA THR A 118 -16.09 -3.90 1.38
C THR A 118 -17.09 -3.60 0.27
N LYS A 119 -17.24 -2.32 -0.11
CA LYS A 119 -18.13 -1.90 -1.20
C LYS A 119 -17.60 -2.19 -2.60
N GLN A 120 -16.28 -2.20 -2.77
CA GLN A 120 -15.64 -2.25 -4.09
C GLN A 120 -15.03 -3.62 -4.44
N CYS A 121 -14.82 -4.49 -3.46
CA CYS A 121 -14.16 -5.79 -3.63
C CYS A 121 -15.10 -6.92 -3.23
N ALA A 122 -15.12 -8.00 -4.00
CA ALA A 122 -16.04 -9.12 -3.82
C ALA A 122 -15.84 -9.96 -2.54
N ALA A 123 -14.75 -9.73 -1.79
CA ALA A 123 -14.42 -10.46 -0.57
C ALA A 123 -13.46 -9.64 0.31
N PRO A 124 -13.96 -8.66 1.09
CA PRO A 124 -13.14 -7.99 2.08
C PRO A 124 -12.61 -9.00 3.11
N LYS A 125 -11.39 -8.76 3.60
CA LYS A 125 -10.76 -9.62 4.62
C LYS A 125 -10.71 -8.88 5.95
N LEU A 126 -10.80 -9.61 7.06
CA LEU A 126 -10.67 -9.05 8.41
C LEU A 126 -9.44 -8.15 8.58
N ARG A 127 -8.30 -8.57 8.00
CA ARG A 127 -7.03 -7.82 8.02
C ARG A 127 -7.10 -6.39 7.44
N THR A 128 -8.14 -6.08 6.67
CA THR A 128 -8.34 -4.76 6.06
C THR A 128 -8.65 -3.70 7.13
N PHE A 129 -9.27 -4.10 8.23
CA PHE A 129 -9.66 -3.22 9.34
C PHE A 129 -8.57 -3.09 10.42
N THR A 130 -7.55 -3.95 10.39
CA THR A 130 -6.43 -3.93 11.34
C THR A 130 -5.75 -2.56 11.48
N PRO A 131 -5.51 -1.77 10.42
CA PRO A 131 -4.92 -0.44 10.57
C PRO A 131 -5.77 0.50 11.43
N ALA A 132 -7.09 0.57 11.18
CA ALA A 132 -8.00 1.42 11.93
C ALA A 132 -8.09 0.98 13.40
N LEU A 133 -8.25 -0.33 13.66
CA LEU A 133 -8.26 -0.89 15.01
C LEU A 133 -7.00 -0.54 15.79
N ASN A 134 -5.82 -0.77 15.21
CA ASN A 134 -4.55 -0.46 15.86
C ASN A 134 -4.42 1.04 16.16
N CYS A 135 -4.89 1.90 15.26
CA CYS A 135 -4.88 3.34 15.47
C CYS A 135 -5.78 3.75 16.64
N PHE A 136 -7.03 3.29 16.67
CA PHE A 136 -7.98 3.64 17.73
C PHE A 136 -7.56 3.07 19.09
N CYS A 137 -7.10 1.81 19.13
CA CYS A 137 -6.56 1.20 20.35
C CYS A 137 -5.32 1.96 20.85
N GLY A 138 -4.40 2.32 19.96
CA GLY A 138 -3.21 3.10 20.33
C GLY A 138 -3.53 4.51 20.83
N ALA A 139 -4.61 5.11 20.33
CA ALA A 139 -5.10 6.42 20.76
C ALA A 139 -6.01 6.37 22.00
N GLY A 140 -6.39 5.17 22.49
CA GLY A 140 -7.34 5.01 23.59
C GLY A 140 -8.80 5.32 23.22
N ALA A 141 -9.14 5.39 21.93
CA ALA A 141 -10.48 5.64 21.41
C ALA A 141 -11.30 4.34 21.37
N ALA A 142 -11.66 3.84 22.55
CA ALA A 142 -12.35 2.55 22.71
C ALA A 142 -13.70 2.51 22.00
N ASP A 143 -14.46 3.61 22.04
CA ASP A 143 -15.73 3.78 21.32
C ASP A 143 -15.58 3.55 19.81
N ARG A 144 -14.57 4.15 19.20
CA ARG A 144 -14.27 3.96 17.77
C ARG A 144 -13.77 2.55 17.47
N ALA A 145 -12.96 1.96 18.35
CA ALA A 145 -12.51 0.58 18.19
C ALA A 145 -13.70 -0.41 18.19
N TYR A 146 -14.67 -0.22 19.10
CA TYR A 146 -15.90 -1.03 19.13
C TYR A 146 -16.73 -0.87 17.86
N GLU A 147 -16.86 0.35 17.33
CA GLU A 147 -17.58 0.58 16.07
C GLU A 147 -16.95 -0.19 14.90
N VAL A 148 -15.61 -0.28 14.85
CA VAL A 148 -14.93 -1.10 13.83
C VAL A 148 -15.25 -2.58 14.01
N GLU A 149 -15.23 -3.10 15.24
CA GLU A 149 -15.58 -4.50 15.53
C GLU A 149 -17.03 -4.81 15.16
N GLU A 150 -17.99 -3.95 15.53
CA GLU A 150 -19.40 -4.10 15.18
C GLU A 150 -19.59 -4.12 13.65
N HIS A 151 -18.91 -3.25 12.93
CA HIS A 151 -18.94 -3.25 11.46
C HIS A 151 -18.40 -4.56 10.88
N VAL A 152 -17.28 -5.04 11.43
CA VAL A 152 -16.66 -6.30 11.02
C VAL A 152 -17.60 -7.49 11.28
N VAL A 153 -18.29 -7.52 12.42
CA VAL A 153 -19.24 -8.59 12.77
C VAL A 153 -20.49 -8.53 11.88
N SER A 154 -21.03 -7.34 11.62
CA SER A 154 -22.17 -7.15 10.73
C SER A 154 -21.87 -7.62 9.30
N GLU A 155 -20.66 -7.36 8.80
CA GLU A 155 -20.19 -7.82 7.49
C GLU A 155 -19.54 -9.23 7.54
N GLY A 156 -19.45 -9.82 8.75
CA GLY A 156 -18.74 -11.05 9.09
C GLY A 156 -19.11 -12.26 8.22
N PRO A 157 -20.39 -12.52 7.89
CA PRO A 157 -20.78 -13.60 6.98
C PRO A 157 -20.10 -13.53 5.60
N GLN A 158 -19.60 -12.36 5.18
CA GLN A 158 -18.86 -12.16 3.93
C GLN A 158 -17.32 -12.22 4.10
N MET A 159 -16.81 -12.05 5.33
CA MET A 159 -15.38 -11.98 5.64
C MET A 159 -14.81 -13.24 6.31
N GLU A 160 -15.66 -14.12 6.86
CA GLU A 160 -15.29 -15.22 7.77
C GLU A 160 -14.57 -16.41 7.13
N ARG A 161 -14.20 -16.38 5.84
CA ARG A 161 -13.48 -17.51 5.23
C ARG A 161 -11.98 -17.57 5.49
N ALA A 162 -11.46 -16.93 6.55
CA ALA A 162 -10.04 -16.99 6.87
C ALA A 162 -9.68 -16.68 8.35
N LEU A 163 -10.21 -17.41 9.32
CA LEU A 163 -9.49 -17.71 10.58
C LEU A 163 -9.86 -19.12 11.07
N PRO A 164 -8.90 -19.93 11.55
CA PRO A 164 -9.20 -21.24 12.11
C PRO A 164 -9.91 -21.05 13.44
N ALA A 165 -11.01 -21.78 13.62
CA ALA A 165 -11.75 -21.86 14.88
C ALA A 165 -10.78 -22.13 16.04
N VAL A 166 -10.69 -21.20 16.99
CA VAL A 166 -10.13 -21.49 18.31
C VAL A 166 -11.25 -22.19 19.07
N ASN A 167 -11.26 -23.52 19.02
CA ASN A 167 -12.10 -24.33 19.88
C ASN A 167 -11.70 -24.06 21.34
N SER A 168 -12.69 -23.69 22.16
CA SER A 168 -12.62 -23.75 23.62
C SER A 168 -12.82 -25.19 24.10
#